data_AF-A0AAV5B8X3-F1
#
_entry.id   AF-A0AAV5B8X3-F1
#
_cell.length_a   1.000
_cell.length_b   1.000
_cell.length_c   1.000
_cell.angle_alpha   90.00
_cell.angle_beta   90.00
_cell.angle_gamma   90.00
#
_symmetry.space_group_name_H-M   'P 1'
#
loop_
_entity.id
_entity.type
_entity.pdbx_description
1 polymer ?
#
loop_
_entity_poly.entity_id
_entity_poly.type
_entity_poly.pdbx_seq_one_letter_code
_entity_poly.pdbx_strand_id
1 'polypeptide(L)' 'MYVIWDNHAYKIDKIRSVRETYSKAGGCGVRYECIVFGKIRYIFLERNDRWFIESYIAQYQMDDF' A
#
# COMPACT_ATOMS: atom_id res chain seq x y z
N MET A 1 -15.42 -0.38 -4.66
CA MET A 1 -14.20 -0.65 -5.46
C MET A 1 -13.40 -1.74 -4.75
N TYR A 2 -12.69 -2.58 -5.49
CA TYR A 2 -11.87 -3.67 -4.93
C TYR A 2 -10.45 -3.59 -5.49
N VAL A 3 -9.46 -3.98 -4.70
CA VAL A 3 -8.15 -4.40 -5.22
C VAL A 3 -8.13 -5.92 -5.27
N ILE A 4 -7.66 -6.48 -6.38
CA ILE A 4 -7.44 -7.92 -6.53
C ILE A 4 -5.96 -8.17 -6.28
N TRP A 5 -5.65 -8.98 -5.28
CA TRP A 5 -4.29 -9.33 -4.92
C TRP A 5 -4.22 -10.84 -4.65
N ASP A 6 -3.33 -11.55 -5.35
CA ASP A 6 -3.19 -13.01 -5.26
C ASP A 6 -4.53 -13.76 -5.28
N ASN A 7 -5.39 -13.44 -6.26
CA ASN A 7 -6.74 -13.98 -6.44
C ASN A 7 -7.77 -13.65 -5.34
N HIS A 8 -7.43 -12.77 -4.40
CA HIS A 8 -8.35 -12.30 -3.36
C HIS A 8 -8.81 -10.87 -3.64
N ALA A 9 -10.12 -10.62 -3.44
CA ALA A 9 -10.70 -9.30 -3.55
C ALA A 9 -10.74 -8.61 -2.19
N TYR A 10 -10.05 -7.48 -2.06
CA TYR A 10 -10.07 -6.64 -0.86
C TYR A 10 -10.91 -5.40 -1.14
N LYS A 11 -11.97 -5.21 -0.35
CA LYS A 11 -12.83 -4.03 -0.49
C LYS A 11 -12.06 -2.78 -0.10
N ILE A 12 -12.06 -1.78 -0.98
CA ILE A 12 -11.57 -0.45 -0.66
C ILE A 12 -12.77 0.35 -0.15
N ASP A 13 -12.71 0.74 1.12
CA ASP A 13 -13.73 1.55 1.78
C ASP A 13 -13.72 2.98 1.23
N LYS A 14 -12.51 3.54 1.03
CA LYS A 14 -12.31 4.91 0.52
C LYS A 14 -10.94 5.08 -0.12
N ILE A 15 -10.86 5.85 -1.21
CA ILE A 15 -9.59 6.45 -1.67
C ILE A 15 -9.52 7.87 -1.07
N ARG A 16 -8.43 8.17 -0.35
CA ARG A 16 -8.21 9.49 0.26
C ARG A 16 -7.39 10.42 -0.63
N SER A 17 -6.38 9.89 -1.31
CA SER A 17 -5.53 10.67 -2.23
C SER A 17 -4.89 9.78 -3.29
N VAL A 18 -4.58 10.37 -4.44
CA VAL A 18 -3.82 9.76 -5.54
C VAL A 18 -2.78 10.77 -6.01
N ARG A 19 -1.49 10.41 -5.96
CA ARG A 19 -0.39 11.30 -6.37
C ARG A 19 0.88 10.56 -6.73
N GLU A 20 1.72 11.15 -7.57
CA GLU A 20 3.09 10.67 -7.77
C GLU A 20 3.94 10.96 -6.54
N THR A 21 4.64 9.93 -6.03
CA THR A 21 5.55 10.05 -4.89
C THR A 21 6.46 8.81 -4.78
N TYR A 22 7.39 8.83 -3.82
CA TYR A 22 8.23 7.69 -3.49
C TYR A 22 7.67 6.95 -2.27
N SER A 23 7.93 5.65 -2.20
CA SER A 23 7.62 4.79 -1.05
C SER A 23 8.76 4.83 -0.04
N LYS A 24 8.42 4.74 1.25
CA LYS A 24 9.41 4.63 2.34
C LYS A 24 10.11 3.26 2.33
N ALA A 25 9.46 2.24 1.79
CA ALA A 25 10.05 0.90 1.61
C ALA A 25 10.93 0.79 0.34
N GLY A 26 11.11 1.90 -0.39
CA GLY A 26 11.72 1.92 -1.72
C GLY A 26 10.69 1.81 -2.84
N GLY A 27 11.09 2.22 -4.05
CA GLY A 27 10.22 2.34 -5.22
C GLY A 27 9.56 3.72 -5.35
N CYS A 28 9.02 4.03 -6.53
CA CYS A 28 8.30 5.27 -6.82
C CYS A 28 7.22 5.07 -7.88
N GLY A 29 6.23 5.95 -7.88
CA GLY A 29 5.12 5.88 -8.84
C GLY A 29 3.87 6.58 -8.33
N VAL A 30 2.71 6.19 -8.84
CA VAL A 30 1.42 6.72 -8.38
C VAL A 30 1.00 6.00 -7.11
N ARG A 31 0.90 6.73 -6.00
CA ARG A 31 0.43 6.23 -4.71
C ARG A 31 -1.06 6.50 -4.54
N TYR A 32 -1.80 5.44 -4.27
CA TYR A 32 -3.16 5.46 -3.77
C TYR A 32 -3.14 5.31 -2.25
N GLU A 33 -3.62 6.32 -1.54
CA GLU A 33 -3.91 6.22 -0.12
C GLU A 33 -5.34 5.70 0.06
N CYS A 34 -5.45 4.42 0.42
CA CYS A 34 -6.71 3.72 0.56
C CYS A 34 -7.04 3.47 2.03
N ILE A 35 -8.33 3.42 2.35
CA ILE A 35 -8.84 2.78 3.56
C ILE A 35 -9.35 1.40 3.18
N VAL A 36 -8.82 0.37 3.86
CA VAL A 36 -9.19 -1.04 3.72
C VAL A 36 -9.39 -1.61 5.12
N PHE A 37 -10.61 -2.10 5.40
CA PHE A 37 -11.02 -2.54 6.74
C PHE A 37 -10.77 -1.48 7.82
N GLY A 38 -11.07 -0.22 7.51
CA GLY A 38 -10.85 0.92 8.41
C GLY A 38 -9.39 1.32 8.63
N LYS A 39 -8.42 0.64 8.00
CA LYS A 39 -6.97 0.95 8.12
C LYS A 39 -6.43 1.62 6.87
N ILE A 40 -5.49 2.55 7.05
CA ILE A 40 -4.78 3.16 5.93
C ILE A 40 -3.82 2.14 5.31
N ARG A 41 -3.82 2.09 3.98
CA ARG A 41 -2.88 1.31 3.16
C ARG A 41 -2.42 2.19 2.00
N TYR A 42 -1.13 2.11 1.68
CA TYR A 42 -0.58 2.76 0.50
C TYR A 42 -0.33 1.71 -0.57
N ILE A 43 -1.01 1.85 -1.69
CA ILE A 43 -0.86 1.00 -2.87
C ILE A 43 -0.16 1.84 -3.93
N PHE A 44 0.90 1.31 -4.52
CA PHE A 44 1.70 2.00 -5.52
C PHE A 44 1.59 1.29 -6.87
N LEU A 45 1.49 2.09 -7.93
CA LEU A 45 1.68 1.68 -9.31
C LEU A 45 3.00 2.28 -9.82
N GLU A 46 3.99 1.43 -10.06
CA GLU A 46 5.27 1.81 -10.65
C GLU A 46 5.12 2.09 -12.16
N ARG A 47 6.12 2.78 -12.75
CA ARG A 47 6.14 3.12 -14.18
C ARG A 47 6.18 1.91 -15.12
N ASN A 48 6.60 0.75 -14.62
CA ASN A 48 6.65 -0.51 -15.35
C ASN A 48 5.41 -1.38 -15.11
N ASP A 49 4.28 -0.75 -14.78
CA ASP A 49 2.98 -1.36 -14.54
C ASP A 49 2.94 -2.40 -13.40
N ARG A 50 3.92 -2.36 -12.49
CA ARG A 50 3.94 -3.21 -11.30
C ARG A 50 3.22 -2.56 -10.14
N TRP A 51 2.42 -3.36 -9.46
CA TRP A 51 1.75 -2.96 -8.23
C TRP A 51 2.52 -3.45 -7.02
N PHE A 52 2.63 -2.61 -5.99
CA PHE A 52 3.09 -3.04 -4.67
C PHE A 52 2.32 -2.32 -3.56
N ILE A 53 2.30 -2.93 -2.37
CA ILE A 53 1.71 -2.34 -1.17
C ILE A 53 2.86 -1.97 -0.24
N GLU A 54 2.89 -0.74 0.26
CA GLU A 54 3.89 -0.33 1.24
C GLU A 54 3.62 -1.07 2.57
N SER A 55 4.54 -1.96 2.92
CA SER A 55 4.56 -2.60 4.23
C SER A 55 5.42 -1.79 5.20
N TYR A 56 4.87 -1.44 6.36
CA TYR A 56 5.69 -1.01 7.48
C TYR A 56 6.29 -2.26 8.11
N ILE A 57 7.57 -2.50 7.90
CA ILE A 57 8.36 -3.25 8.88
C ILE A 57 8.50 -2.24 10.02
N ALA A 58 7.64 -2.32 11.05
CA ALA A 58 8.11 -1.90 12.36
C ALA A 58 9.42 -2.68 12.54
N GLN A 59 10.55 -1.98 12.68
CA GLN A 59 11.82 -2.63 12.95
C GLN A 59 11.54 -3.77 13.92
N TYR A 60 12.01 -4.97 13.57
CA TYR A 60 11.89 -6.19 14.38
C TYR A 60 11.66 -5.81 15.83
N GLN A 61 10.56 -6.29 16.43
CA GLN A 61 10.37 -6.29 17.87
C GLN A 61 11.69 -6.74 18.50
N MET A 62 12.49 -5.76 18.90
CA MET A 62 13.75 -5.91 19.62
C MET A 62 13.46 -5.56 21.08
N ASP A 63 12.27 -5.97 21.53
CA ASP A 63 11.74 -5.82 22.88
C ASP A 63 11.33 -7.21 23.45
N ASP A 64 11.82 -8.30 22.85
CA ASP A 64 11.67 -9.67 23.39
C ASP A 64 13.02 -10.22 23.92
N PHE A 65 13.77 -9.39 24.64
CA PHE A 65 14.83 -9.83 25.58
C PHE A 65 14.79 -9.00 26.86
#